data_AF-A0A7S1SGR8-F1
#
_entry.id   AF-A0A7S1SGR8-F1
#
_cell.length_a   1.000
_cell.length_b   1.000
_cell.length_c   1.000
_cell.angle_alpha   90.00
_cell.angle_beta   90.00
_cell.angle_gamma   90.00
#
_symmetry.space_group_name_H-M   'P 1'
#
loop_
_entity.id
_entity.type
_entity.pdbx_description
1 polymer ?
#
loop_
_entity_poly.entity_id
_entity_poly.type
_entity_poly.pdbx_seq_one_letter_code
_entity_poly.pdbx_strand_id
1 'polypeptide(L)'
;KYIGIDSLAAVVAINPKYAQEQQMAVIDCLEDPDESLKKKTLELLYKMTKPSNVEVIVERMLNYMSTTTDPHSKSETSTRIAELAERYAPDNSWFIEVMNNVFRLGGDAVDPVLGSNIMRIIAEGAGDDDEQADA
;
A
#
# COMPACT_ATOMS: atom_id res chain seq x y z
N LYS A 1 16.46 -8.15 -20.59
CA LYS A 1 16.21 -7.13 -19.54
C LYS A 1 15.14 -7.51 -18.52
N TYR A 2 14.54 -8.72 -18.57
CA TYR A 2 13.53 -9.16 -17.59
C TYR A 2 14.11 -10.04 -16.45
N ILE A 3 15.17 -10.81 -16.74
CA ILE A 3 15.84 -11.70 -15.77
C ILE A 3 16.45 -10.92 -14.59
N GLY A 4 16.85 -9.66 -14.80
CA GLY A 4 17.46 -8.83 -13.76
C GLY A 4 16.50 -8.48 -12.62
N ILE A 5 15.23 -8.20 -12.94
CA ILE A 5 14.21 -7.85 -11.94
C ILE A 5 13.77 -9.09 -11.17
N ASP A 6 13.59 -10.24 -11.85
CA ASP A 6 13.28 -11.50 -11.18
C ASP A 6 14.44 -11.95 -10.28
N SER A 7 15.69 -11.71 -10.70
CA SER A 7 16.88 -11.97 -9.88
C SER A 7 16.97 -11.02 -8.69
N LEU A 8 16.62 -9.74 -8.86
CA LEU A 8 16.57 -8.76 -7.78
C LEU A 8 15.46 -9.07 -6.77
N ALA A 9 14.27 -9.47 -7.24
CA ALA A 9 13.18 -9.95 -6.41
C ALA A 9 13.58 -11.21 -5.61
N ALA A 10 14.34 -12.13 -6.21
CA ALA A 10 14.87 -13.30 -5.53
C ALA A 10 15.94 -12.94 -4.48
N VAL A 11 16.82 -11.98 -4.76
CA VAL A 11 17.86 -11.53 -3.80
C VAL A 11 17.27 -10.78 -2.61
N VAL A 12 16.19 -10.03 -2.84
CA VAL A 12 15.40 -9.40 -1.78
C VAL A 12 14.87 -10.41 -0.76
N ALA A 13 14.43 -11.59 -1.21
CA ALA A 13 13.98 -12.66 -0.32
C ALA A 13 15.14 -13.26 0.52
N ILE A 14 16.37 -13.12 0.04
CA ILE A 14 17.56 -13.76 0.61
C ILE A 14 18.29 -12.85 1.60
N ASN A 15 18.30 -11.51 1.41
CA ASN A 15 19.13 -10.65 2.27
C ASN A 15 18.51 -9.26 2.58
N PRO A 16 17.88 -9.07 3.75
CA PRO A 16 17.20 -7.82 4.12
C PRO A 16 18.14 -6.61 4.34
N LYS A 17 19.46 -6.82 4.40
CA LYS A 17 20.44 -5.74 4.62
C LYS A 17 20.70 -4.89 3.37
N TYR A 18 20.48 -5.45 2.18
CA TYR A 18 20.59 -4.75 0.89
C TYR A 18 19.24 -4.23 0.38
N ALA A 19 18.16 -4.50 1.12
CA ALA A 19 16.81 -4.16 0.71
C ALA A 19 16.57 -2.65 0.64
N GLN A 20 17.23 -1.83 1.46
CA GLN A 20 17.04 -0.37 1.50
C GLN A 20 17.63 0.35 0.27
N GLU A 21 18.89 0.08 -0.09
CA GLU A 21 19.53 0.68 -1.28
C GLU A 21 18.85 0.22 -2.57
N GLN A 22 18.42 -1.05 -2.62
CA GLN A 22 17.64 -1.59 -3.73
C GLN A 22 16.19 -1.07 -3.72
N GLN A 23 15.62 -0.69 -2.57
CA GLN A 23 14.28 -0.11 -2.49
C GLN A 23 14.19 1.20 -3.25
N MET A 24 15.21 2.06 -3.15
CA MET A 24 15.28 3.32 -3.91
C MET A 24 15.31 3.05 -5.42
N ALA A 25 16.13 2.08 -5.87
CA ALA A 25 16.19 1.70 -7.29
C ALA A 25 14.88 1.08 -7.81
N VAL A 26 14.16 0.32 -6.97
CA VAL A 26 12.84 -0.25 -7.31
C VAL A 26 11.77 0.83 -7.33
N ILE A 27 11.86 1.84 -6.45
CA ILE A 27 10.98 3.00 -6.44
C ILE A 27 11.15 3.84 -7.71
N ASP A 28 12.37 4.01 -8.23
CA ASP A 28 12.63 4.70 -9.49
C ASP A 28 11.95 3.99 -10.68
N CYS A 29 11.72 2.67 -10.61
CA CYS A 29 10.98 1.94 -11.64
C CYS A 29 9.47 2.27 -11.68
N LEU A 30 8.91 2.97 -10.68
CA LEU A 30 7.53 3.49 -10.75
C LEU A 30 7.42 4.71 -11.66
N GLU A 31 8.53 5.39 -11.96
CA GLU A 31 8.59 6.52 -12.89
C GLU A 31 8.87 6.08 -14.35
N ASP A 32 9.12 4.78 -14.58
CA ASP A 32 9.38 4.25 -15.92
C ASP A 32 8.14 4.38 -16.82
N PRO A 33 8.27 4.72 -18.11
CA PRO A 33 7.12 4.83 -19.01
C PRO A 33 6.39 3.49 -19.29
N ASP A 34 6.97 2.33 -18.94
CA ASP A 34 6.37 1.01 -19.14
C ASP A 34 5.41 0.62 -17.98
N GLU A 35 4.11 0.65 -18.27
CA GLU A 35 3.05 0.23 -17.34
C GLU A 35 3.18 -1.23 -16.86
N SER A 36 3.72 -2.13 -17.67
CA SER A 36 3.94 -3.53 -17.25
C SER A 36 5.05 -3.63 -16.20
N LEU A 37 6.06 -2.75 -16.29
CA LEU A 37 7.12 -2.66 -15.31
C LEU A 37 6.59 -2.09 -14.00
N LYS A 38 5.80 -1.00 -14.05
CA LYS A 38 5.16 -0.42 -12.85
C LYS A 38 4.32 -1.43 -12.09
N LYS A 39 3.51 -2.23 -12.79
CA LYS A 39 2.68 -3.29 -12.17
C LYS A 39 3.52 -4.34 -11.44
N LYS A 40 4.60 -4.82 -12.05
CA LYS A 40 5.53 -5.78 -11.42
C LYS A 40 6.25 -5.19 -10.21
N THR A 41 6.65 -3.92 -10.33
CA THR A 41 7.27 -3.16 -9.24
C THR A 41 6.33 -3.04 -8.04
N LEU A 42 5.04 -2.72 -8.26
CA LEU A 42 4.05 -2.68 -7.18
C LEU A 42 3.83 -4.04 -6.51
N GLU A 43 3.79 -5.12 -7.30
CA GLU A 43 3.65 -6.47 -6.76
C GLU A 43 4.86 -6.84 -5.88
N LEU A 44 6.07 -6.47 -6.30
CA LEU A 44 7.27 -6.68 -5.51
C LEU A 44 7.25 -5.84 -4.23
N LEU A 45 6.92 -4.55 -4.32
CA LEU A 45 6.79 -3.65 -3.16
C LEU A 45 5.79 -4.20 -2.14
N TYR A 46 4.61 -4.65 -2.60
CA TYR A 46 3.61 -5.27 -1.75
C TYR A 46 4.19 -6.48 -0.98
N LYS A 47 4.89 -7.40 -1.67
CA LYS A 47 5.50 -8.60 -1.04
C LYS A 47 6.65 -8.27 -0.08
N MET A 48 7.33 -7.14 -0.27
CA MET A 48 8.44 -6.69 0.58
C MET A 48 8.01 -5.91 1.81
N THR A 49 6.70 -5.64 1.96
CA THR A 49 6.18 -4.79 3.03
C THR A 49 6.39 -5.41 4.40
N LYS A 50 6.86 -4.57 5.33
CA LYS A 50 7.10 -4.84 6.74
C LYS A 50 6.60 -3.65 7.56
N PRO A 51 6.35 -3.80 8.87
CA PRO A 51 5.97 -2.67 9.73
C PRO A 51 6.94 -1.49 9.64
N SER A 52 8.24 -1.74 9.43
CA SER A 52 9.26 -0.70 9.37
C SER A 52 9.29 0.12 8.07
N ASN A 53 8.59 -0.31 7.01
CA ASN A 53 8.63 0.36 5.71
C ASN A 53 7.24 0.51 5.06
N VAL A 54 6.16 0.19 5.79
CA VAL A 54 4.79 0.27 5.28
C VAL A 54 4.42 1.69 4.84
N GLU A 55 4.78 2.70 5.62
CA GLU A 55 4.43 4.10 5.33
C GLU A 55 4.97 4.54 3.97
N VAL A 56 6.25 4.26 3.73
CA VAL A 56 6.93 4.57 2.46
C VAL A 56 6.33 3.79 1.29
N ILE A 57 6.04 2.50 1.48
CA ILE A 57 5.47 1.67 0.41
C ILE A 57 4.06 2.15 0.04
N VAL A 58 3.22 2.40 1.04
CA VAL A 58 1.84 2.86 0.83
C VAL A 58 1.81 4.23 0.14
N GLU A 59 2.66 5.17 0.54
CA GLU A 59 2.78 6.48 -0.13
C GLU A 59 3.09 6.33 -1.63
N ARG A 60 3.98 5.39 -1.98
CA ARG A 60 4.34 5.12 -3.38
C ARG A 60 3.19 4.45 -4.15
N MET A 61 2.45 3.54 -3.51
CA MET A 61 1.26 2.93 -4.12
C MET A 61 0.15 3.97 -4.34
N LEU A 62 -0.03 4.91 -3.42
CA LEU A 62 -0.96 6.04 -3.57
C LEU A 62 -0.54 6.97 -4.72
N ASN A 63 0.75 7.28 -4.84
CA ASN A 63 1.26 8.07 -5.96
C ASN A 63 1.01 7.37 -7.31
N TYR A 64 1.31 6.07 -7.42
CA TYR A 64 0.96 5.29 -8.61
C TYR A 64 -0.55 5.35 -8.91
N MET A 65 -1.40 5.20 -7.91
CA MET A 65 -2.86 5.29 -8.07
C MET A 65 -3.31 6.66 -8.59
N SER A 66 -2.61 7.74 -8.22
CA SER A 66 -2.90 9.10 -8.70
C SER A 66 -2.54 9.30 -10.18
N THR A 67 -1.57 8.56 -10.70
CA THR A 67 -1.05 8.71 -12.07
C THR A 67 -1.68 7.71 -13.04
N THR A 68 -2.05 6.52 -12.57
CA THR A 68 -2.68 5.50 -13.41
C THR A 68 -4.10 5.91 -13.78
N THR A 69 -4.50 5.67 -15.03
CA THR A 69 -5.85 5.95 -15.54
C THR A 69 -6.72 4.71 -15.64
N ASP A 70 -6.15 3.51 -15.42
CA ASP A 70 -6.84 2.23 -15.53
C ASP A 70 -7.65 1.93 -14.25
N PRO A 71 -9.00 1.89 -14.31
CA PRO A 71 -9.84 1.63 -13.14
C PRO A 71 -9.58 0.27 -12.51
N HIS A 72 -9.22 -0.75 -13.29
CA HIS A 72 -8.93 -2.08 -12.75
C HIS A 72 -7.67 -2.07 -11.89
N SER A 73 -6.60 -1.44 -12.40
CA SER A 73 -5.36 -1.26 -11.65
C SER A 73 -5.55 -0.39 -10.40
N LYS A 74 -6.41 0.65 -10.45
CA LYS A 74 -6.76 1.45 -9.27
C LYS A 74 -7.47 0.62 -8.21
N SER A 75 -8.44 -0.20 -8.62
CA SER A 75 -9.19 -1.08 -7.73
C SER A 75 -8.26 -2.07 -7.02
N GLU A 76 -7.42 -2.78 -7.79
CA GLU A 76 -6.44 -3.73 -7.27
C GLU A 76 -5.44 -3.06 -6.30
N THR A 77 -4.94 -1.89 -6.67
CA THR A 77 -4.00 -1.13 -5.82
C THR A 77 -4.67 -0.67 -4.53
N SER A 78 -5.94 -0.26 -4.58
CA SER A 78 -6.73 0.16 -3.41
C SER A 78 -6.90 -0.99 -2.42
N THR A 79 -7.27 -2.17 -2.90
CA THR A 79 -7.39 -3.38 -2.07
C THR A 79 -6.08 -3.72 -1.40
N ARG A 80 -4.96 -3.70 -2.14
CA ARG A 80 -3.64 -3.98 -1.57
C ARG A 80 -3.22 -2.96 -0.51
N ILE A 81 -3.48 -1.67 -0.73
CA ILE A 81 -3.18 -0.63 0.27
C ILE A 81 -4.00 -0.86 1.54
N ALA A 82 -5.28 -1.16 1.41
CA ALA A 82 -6.15 -1.40 2.56
C ALA A 82 -5.70 -2.61 3.38
N GLU A 83 -5.35 -3.72 2.73
CA GLU A 83 -4.80 -4.91 3.41
C GLU A 83 -3.49 -4.60 4.16
N LEU A 84 -2.59 -3.82 3.53
CA LEU A 84 -1.33 -3.43 4.18
C LEU A 84 -1.56 -2.50 5.36
N ALA A 85 -2.49 -1.54 5.21
CA ALA A 85 -2.83 -0.61 6.27
C ALA A 85 -3.48 -1.32 7.46
N GLU A 86 -4.41 -2.24 7.23
CA GLU A 86 -5.05 -3.02 8.30
C GLU A 86 -4.03 -3.88 9.07
N ARG A 87 -3.03 -4.42 8.37
CA ARG A 87 -2.05 -5.32 8.97
C ARG A 87 -0.88 -4.62 9.67
N TYR A 88 -0.46 -3.46 9.16
CA TYR A 88 0.80 -2.84 9.55
C TYR A 88 0.67 -1.37 9.96
N ALA A 89 -0.53 -0.81 10.05
CA ALA A 89 -0.71 0.57 10.51
C ALA A 89 -0.03 0.80 11.88
N PRO A 90 0.77 1.87 12.02
CA PRO A 90 1.41 2.21 13.29
C PRO A 90 0.40 2.76 14.31
N ASP A 91 -0.61 3.48 13.84
CA ASP A 91 -1.67 4.07 14.65
C ASP A 91 -2.95 4.32 13.82
N ASN A 92 -4.06 4.60 14.51
CA ASN A 92 -5.37 4.82 13.89
C ASN A 92 -5.43 6.11 13.04
N SER A 93 -4.66 7.14 13.40
CA SER A 93 -4.67 8.40 12.65
C SER A 93 -4.05 8.20 11.26
N TRP A 94 -2.92 7.50 11.19
CA TRP A 94 -2.28 7.14 9.94
C TRP A 94 -3.20 6.24 9.09
N PHE A 95 -3.85 5.24 9.69
CA PHE A 95 -4.81 4.39 8.97
C PHE A 95 -5.94 5.21 8.33
N ILE A 96 -6.57 6.11 9.11
CA ILE A 96 -7.65 6.99 8.61
C ILE A 96 -7.15 7.90 7.49
N GLU A 97 -5.94 8.47 7.61
CA GLU A 97 -5.35 9.32 6.56
C GLU A 97 -5.13 8.54 5.25
N VAL A 98 -4.56 7.33 5.33
CA VAL A 98 -4.36 6.48 4.15
C VAL A 98 -5.70 6.11 3.52
N MET A 99 -6.69 5.71 4.31
CA MET A 99 -8.01 5.33 3.80
C MET A 99 -8.72 6.51 3.11
N ASN A 100 -8.64 7.71 3.69
CA ASN A 100 -9.15 8.92 3.04
C ASN A 100 -8.46 9.19 1.69
N ASN A 101 -7.15 8.96 1.60
CA ASN A 101 -6.42 9.10 0.34
C ASN A 101 -6.82 8.03 -0.68
N VAL A 102 -7.06 6.78 -0.26
CA VAL A 102 -7.56 5.72 -1.14
C VAL A 102 -8.93 6.09 -1.71
N PHE A 103 -9.88 6.58 -0.89
CA PHE A 103 -11.18 7.02 -1.37
C PHE A 103 -11.08 8.22 -2.32
N ARG A 104 -10.20 9.18 -2.01
CA ARG A 104 -10.00 10.37 -2.84
C ARG A 104 -9.41 10.05 -4.22
N LEU A 105 -8.46 9.12 -4.29
CA LEU A 105 -7.71 8.79 -5.52
C LEU A 105 -8.37 7.66 -6.33
N GLY A 106 -8.95 6.69 -5.63
CA GLY A 106 -9.65 5.55 -6.22
C GLY A 106 -11.07 5.88 -6.68
N GLY A 107 -11.78 6.74 -5.95
CA GLY A 107 -13.15 7.17 -6.30
C GLY A 107 -14.06 5.97 -6.63
N ASP A 108 -14.71 6.03 -7.79
CA ASP A 108 -15.63 4.99 -8.28
C ASP A 108 -14.95 3.65 -8.60
N ALA A 109 -13.61 3.60 -8.65
CA ALA A 109 -12.88 2.36 -8.90
C ALA A 109 -12.66 1.52 -7.63
N VAL A 110 -12.90 2.09 -6.45
CA VAL A 110 -12.79 1.35 -5.18
C VAL A 110 -13.93 0.34 -5.08
N ASP A 111 -13.62 -0.90 -4.72
CA ASP A 111 -14.63 -1.94 -4.53
C ASP A 111 -15.61 -1.51 -3.40
N PRO A 112 -16.93 -1.50 -3.64
CA PRO A 112 -17.92 -1.10 -2.64
C PRO A 112 -17.88 -1.92 -1.34
N VAL A 113 -17.50 -3.20 -1.43
CA VAL A 113 -17.32 -4.08 -0.28
C VAL A 113 -16.10 -3.65 0.53
N LEU A 114 -15.01 -3.30 -0.14
CA LEU A 114 -13.82 -2.76 0.51
C LEU A 114 -14.15 -1.44 1.21
N GLY A 115 -14.85 -0.53 0.54
CA GLY A 115 -15.27 0.74 1.13
C GLY A 115 -16.15 0.56 2.36
N SER A 116 -17.11 -0.38 2.30
CA SER A 116 -17.99 -0.71 3.43
C SER A 116 -17.21 -1.30 4.61
N ASN A 117 -16.24 -2.18 4.36
CA ASN A 117 -15.39 -2.78 5.38
C ASN A 117 -14.52 -1.73 6.07
N ILE A 118 -13.90 -0.83 5.31
CA ILE A 118 -13.09 0.27 5.85
C ILE A 118 -13.96 1.18 6.73
N MET A 119 -15.16 1.55 6.25
CA MET A 119 -16.06 2.41 7.01
C MET A 119 -16.51 1.76 8.32
N ARG A 120 -16.70 0.43 8.32
CA ARG A 120 -16.95 -0.33 9.54
C ARG A 120 -15.75 -0.30 10.49
N ILE A 121 -14.53 -0.55 10.00
CA ILE A 121 -13.31 -0.54 10.83
C ILE A 121 -13.10 0.84 11.47
N ILE A 122 -13.35 1.93 10.74
CA ILE A 122 -13.27 3.29 11.28
C ILE A 122 -14.35 3.53 12.34
N ALA A 123 -15.57 3.03 12.12
CA ALA A 123 -16.67 3.15 13.09
C ALA A 123 -16.43 2.33 14.37
N GLU A 124 -15.83 1.14 14.25
CA GLU A 124 -15.50 0.25 15.37
C GLU A 124 -14.24 0.72 16.12
N GLY A 125 -13.23 1.22 15.41
CA GLY A 125 -11.98 1.73 16.00
C GLY A 125 -12.11 3.07 16.73
N ALA A 126 -13.26 3.74 16.63
CA ALA A 126 -13.59 4.94 17.40
C ALA A 126 -14.30 4.63 18.74
N GLY A 127 -14.45 3.34 19.11
CA GLY A 127 -15.30 2.90 20.21
C GLY A 127 -14.66 2.60 21.56
N ASP A 128 -13.33 2.61 21.72
CA ASP A 128 -12.68 1.99 22.90
C ASP A 128 -11.87 2.95 23.80
N ASP A 129 -12.12 4.26 23.76
CA ASP A 129 -11.44 5.24 24.64
C ASP A 129 -12.32 5.85 25.75
N ASP A 130 -13.58 5.40 25.92
CA ASP A 130 -14.49 5.93 26.96
C ASP A 130 -15.06 4.83 27.87
N GLU A 131 -14.23 3.98 28.48
CA GLU A 131 -14.67 3.17 29.63
C GLU A 131 -13.53 2.83 30.61
N GLN A 132 -12.88 3.86 31.16
CA GLN A 132 -12.11 3.71 32.39
C GLN A 132 -12.06 4.99 33.23
N ALA A 133 -13.23 5.42 33.72
CA ALA A 133 -13.34 6.34 34.85
C ALA A 133 -14.66 6.10 35.60
N ASP A 134 -14.68 5.09 36.47
CA ASP A 134 -15.32 5.10 37.81
C ASP A 134 -15.57 3.66 38.31
N ALA A 135 -14.67 3.16 39.15
CA ALA A 135 -14.95 2.20 40.23
C ALA A 135 -13.80 2.19 41.26
#